data_AF-U2IDV9-F1
#
_entry.id   AF-U2IDV9-F1
#
_cell.length_a   1.000
_cell.length_b   1.000
_cell.length_c   1.000
_cell.angle_alpha   90.00
_cell.angle_beta   90.00
_cell.angle_gamma   90.00
#
_symmetry.space_group_name_H-M   'P 1'
#
loop_
_entity.id
_entity.type
_entity.pdbx_description
1 polymer ?
#
loop_
_entity_poly.entity_id
_entity_poly.type
_entity_poly.pdbx_seq_one_letter_code
_entity_poly.pdbx_strand_id
1 'polypeptide(L)' 'MKKILNTIWVMGVLTLAVFCLSACDRDLDVQQSYPFTVETMPVQKDIIRGQTAEIRCTLKRGGEFADTR' A
#
# COMPACT_ATOMS: atom_id res chain seq x y z
N MET A 1 -0.60 -14.76 52.31
CA MET A 1 -1.10 -13.65 51.47
C MET A 1 -0.02 -13.08 50.54
N LYS A 2 1.12 -12.58 51.05
CA LYS A 2 2.19 -11.98 50.22
C LYS A 2 2.73 -12.86 49.09
N LYS A 3 2.90 -14.18 49.32
CA LYS A 3 3.35 -15.13 48.28
C LYS A 3 2.36 -15.26 47.12
N ILE A 4 1.06 -15.33 47.42
CA ILE A 4 0.00 -15.46 46.41
C ILE A 4 -0.10 -14.18 45.58
N LEU A 5 0.01 -13.00 46.22
CA LEU A 5 0.02 -11.71 45.52
C LEU A 5 1.23 -11.58 44.59
N ASN A 6 2.41 -12.06 45.02
CA ASN A 6 3.62 -12.03 44.21
C ASN A 6 3.50 -12.96 42.98
N THR A 7 2.92 -14.14 43.15
CA THR A 7 2.69 -15.07 42.03
C THR A 7 1.70 -14.49 41.02
N ILE A 8 0.61 -13.85 41.48
CA ILE A 8 -0.36 -13.19 40.59
C ILE A 8 0.30 -12.05 39.82
N TRP A 9 1.16 -11.26 40.48
CA TRP A 9 1.89 -10.16 39.82
C TRP A 9 2.85 -10.66 38.74
N VAL A 10 3.63 -11.70 39.03
CA VAL A 10 4.54 -12.32 38.04
C VAL A 10 3.77 -12.89 36.85
N MET A 11 2.65 -13.57 37.10
CA MET A 11 1.82 -14.11 36.01
C MET A 11 1.21 -12.99 35.16
N GLY A 12 0.79 -11.87 35.77
CA GLY A 12 0.28 -10.71 35.05
C GLY A 12 1.33 -10.02 34.17
N VAL A 13 2.57 -9.91 34.65
CA VAL A 13 3.69 -9.38 33.85
C VAL A 13 4.01 -10.33 32.69
N LEU A 14 4.00 -11.64 32.95
CA LEU A 14 4.30 -12.65 31.93
C LEU A 14 3.26 -12.67 30.80
N THR A 15 1.96 -12.59 31.13
CA THR A 15 0.89 -12.54 30.12
C THR A 15 0.93 -11.23 29.31
N LEU A 16 1.21 -10.09 29.96
CA LEU A 16 1.39 -8.81 29.26
C LEU A 16 2.56 -8.88 28.28
N ALA A 17 3.69 -9.46 28.69
CA ALA A 17 4.87 -9.60 27.85
C ALA A 17 4.58 -10.47 26.60
N VAL A 18 3.92 -11.62 26.77
CA VAL A 18 3.53 -12.50 25.65
C VAL A 18 2.58 -11.78 24.70
N PHE A 19 1.62 -11.01 25.21
CA PHE A 19 0.69 -10.24 24.39
C PHE A 19 1.41 -9.15 23.58
N CYS A 20 2.30 -8.38 24.20
CA CYS A 20 3.06 -7.33 23.50
C CYS A 20 3.99 -7.89 22.41
N LEU A 21 4.53 -9.10 22.56
CA LEU A 21 5.36 -9.73 21.52
C LEU A 21 4.57 -10.11 20.27
N SER A 22 3.26 -10.39 20.40
CA SER A 22 2.40 -10.71 19.26
C SER A 22 2.05 -9.49 18.39
N ALA A 23 2.23 -8.28 18.93
CA ALA A 23 2.04 -7.03 18.18
C ALA A 23 3.27 -6.65 17.33
N CYS A 24 4.40 -7.35 17.49
CA CYS A 24 5.58 -7.19 16.64
C CYS A 24 5.40 -7.99 15.35
N ASP A 25 4.40 -7.61 14.55
CA ASP A 25 4.36 -8.02 13.15
C ASP A 25 5.40 -7.20 12.37
N ARG A 26 6.20 -7.88 11.54
CA ARG A 26 7.32 -7.27 10.80
C ARG A 26 6.90 -6.80 9.41
N ASP A 27 5.68 -7.13 9.01
CA ASP A 27 5.17 -6.84 7.68
C ASP A 27 4.44 -5.49 7.71
N LEU A 28 5.24 -4.43 7.63
CA LEU A 28 4.72 -3.13 7.21
C LEU A 28 4.50 -3.21 5.70
N ASP A 29 3.23 -3.38 5.29
CA ASP A 29 2.84 -3.22 3.89
C ASP A 29 2.93 -1.74 3.49
N VAL A 30 4.14 -1.29 3.18
CA VAL A 30 4.38 0.03 2.63
C VAL A 30 3.86 0.03 1.21
N GLN A 31 2.59 0.39 1.04
CA GLN A 31 1.97 0.57 -0.27
C GLN A 31 2.74 1.63 -1.06
N GLN A 32 3.55 1.18 -2.01
CA GLN A 32 4.32 2.05 -2.87
C GLN A 32 3.39 2.64 -3.93
N SER A 33 3.17 3.96 -3.86
CA SER A 33 2.46 4.67 -4.92
C SER A 33 3.41 4.98 -6.07
N TYR A 34 3.01 4.60 -7.28
CA TYR A 34 3.68 4.96 -8.52
C TYR A 34 2.88 6.05 -9.21
N PRO A 35 3.03 7.33 -8.84
CA PRO A 35 2.29 8.40 -9.46
C PRO A 35 2.61 8.46 -10.96
N PHE A 36 1.59 8.42 -11.80
CA PHE A 36 1.69 8.64 -13.23
C PHE A 36 0.47 9.40 -13.75
N THR A 37 0.67 10.07 -14.87
CA THR A 37 -0.40 10.74 -15.61
C THR A 37 -0.39 10.24 -17.04
N VAL A 38 -1.57 10.00 -17.62
CA VAL A 38 -1.71 9.72 -19.05
C VAL A 38 -2.14 11.01 -19.73
N GLU A 39 -1.26 11.56 -20.54
CA GLU A 39 -1.56 12.72 -21.36
C GLU A 39 -2.05 12.25 -22.72
N THR A 40 -3.16 12.83 -23.18
CA THR A 40 -3.72 12.54 -24.51
C THR A 40 -3.82 13.83 -25.31
N MET A 41 -3.52 13.75 -26.61
CA MET A 41 -3.82 14.85 -27.53
C MET A 41 -5.34 15.04 -27.66
N PRO A 42 -5.83 16.27 -27.94
CA PRO A 42 -7.25 16.47 -28.23
C PRO A 42 -7.70 15.61 -29.42
N VAL A 43 -8.78 14.85 -29.23
CA VAL A 43 -9.36 13.97 -30.25
C VAL A 43 -10.75 14.44 -30.65
N GLN A 44 -11.23 13.98 -31.81
CA GLN A 44 -12.59 14.27 -32.26
C GLN A 44 -13.59 13.57 -31.33
N LYS A 45 -14.68 14.27 -30.97
CA LYS A 45 -15.76 13.70 -30.14
C LYS A 45 -16.68 12.77 -30.92
N ASP A 46 -16.78 13.00 -32.24
CA ASP A 46 -17.64 12.26 -33.15
C ASP A 46 -16.83 11.67 -34.31
N ILE A 47 -17.20 10.46 -34.74
CA ILE A 47 -16.55 9.67 -35.79
C ILE A 47 -17.64 8.99 -36.63
N ILE A 48 -17.52 9.02 -37.96
CA ILE A 48 -18.44 8.30 -38.85
C ILE A 48 -17.95 6.87 -39.13
N ARG A 49 -18.88 5.99 -39.51
CA ARG A 49 -18.55 4.59 -39.83
C ARG A 49 -17.53 4.53 -40.99
N GLY A 50 -16.42 3.85 -40.74
CA GLY A 50 -15.31 3.71 -41.70
C GLY A 50 -14.18 4.73 -41.53
N GLN A 51 -14.34 5.74 -40.68
CA GLN A 51 -13.25 6.65 -40.31
C GLN A 51 -12.34 6.02 -39.26
N THR A 52 -11.06 6.42 -39.26
CA THR A 52 -10.09 6.05 -38.22
C THR A 52 -9.56 7.33 -37.58
N ALA A 53 -9.61 7.40 -36.25
CA ALA A 53 -9.04 8.48 -35.47
C ALA A 53 -7.75 8.00 -34.80
N GLU A 54 -6.71 8.83 -34.83
CA GLU A 54 -5.49 8.58 -34.07
C GLU A 54 -5.68 9.07 -32.63
N ILE A 55 -5.48 8.17 -31.66
CA ILE A 55 -5.39 8.54 -30.25
C ILE A 55 -3.94 8.40 -29.83
N ARG A 56 -3.31 9.54 -29.54
CA ARG A 56 -1.94 9.57 -29.06
C ARG A 56 -1.92 9.74 -27.55
N CYS A 57 -1.51 8.68 -26.87
CA CYS A 57 -1.31 8.66 -25.42
C CYS A 57 0.18 8.75 -25.09
N THR A 58 0.53 9.55 -24.10
CA THR A 58 1.86 9.63 -23.52
C THR A 58 1.77 9.33 -22.03
N LEU A 59 2.48 8.30 -21.58
CA LEU A 59 2.60 8.00 -20.16
C LEU A 59 3.69 8.89 -19.55
N LYS A 60 3.30 9.79 -18.66
CA LYS A 60 4.23 10.60 -17.86
C LYS A 60 4.38 9.97 -16.48
N ARG A 61 5.55 9.39 -16.21
CA ARG A 61 5.89 8.89 -14.88
C ARG A 61 6.26 10.05 -13.97
N GLY A 62 5.79 10.05 -12.73
CA GLY A 62 6.14 11.04 -11.70
C GLY A 62 7.52 10.81 -11.08
N GLY A 63 8.18 9.70 -11.41
CA GLY A 63 9.52 9.36 -10.94
C GLY A 63 10.15 8.25 -11.80
N GLU A 64 11.37 7.87 -11.44
CA GLU A 64 12.07 6.73 -12.04
C GLU A 64 11.80 5.50 -11.18
N PHE A 65 10.97 4.61 -11.71
CA PHE A 65 10.53 3.40 -11.03
C PHE A 65 11.02 2.19 -11.82
N ALA A 66 11.63 1.24 -11.13
CA ALA A 66 12.09 -0.03 -11.69
C ALA A 66 11.05 -1.13 -11.45
N ASP A 67 11.03 -2.14 -12.31
CA ASP A 67 10.19 -3.34 -12.19
C ASP A 67 8.65 -3.10 -12.17
N THR A 68 8.20 -2.06 -12.87
CA THR A 68 6.76 -1.75 -13.05
C THR A 68 6.29 -2.26 -14.42
N ARG A 69 5.92 -3.54 -14.53
CA ARG A 69 5.38 -4.16 -15.77
C ARG A 69 3.85 -4.24 -15.76
#